data_AF-A0A9E7KLW6-F1
#
_entry.id   AF-A0A9E7KLW6-F1
#
_cell.length_a   1.000
_cell.length_b   1.000
_cell.length_c   1.000
_cell.angle_alpha   90.00
_cell.angle_beta   90.00
_cell.angle_gamma   90.00
#
_symmetry.space_group_name_H-M   'P 1'
#
loop_
_entity.id
_entity.type
_entity.pdbx_description
1 polymer ?
#
loop_
_entity_poly.entity_id
_entity_poly.type
_entity_poly.pdbx_seq_one_letter_code
_entity_poly.pdbx_strand_id
1 'polypeptide(L)' 'MFEFITFVYPETMKLILAIGNTHFICDARVLVKPYKEKGKRSMTSARSSNNNRLRG' A
#
# COMPACT_ATOMS: atom_id res chain seq x y z
N MET A 1 16.03 -1.20 5.82
CA MET A 1 14.88 -2.10 5.97
C MET A 1 13.64 -1.25 6.22
N PHE A 2 12.49 -1.60 5.67
CA PHE A 2 11.22 -0.90 5.92
C PHE A 2 10.24 -1.87 6.56
N GLU A 3 9.61 -1.46 7.64
CA GLU A 3 8.64 -2.27 8.38
C GLU A 3 7.28 -1.58 8.37
N PHE A 4 6.22 -2.38 8.40
CA PHE A 4 4.85 -1.89 8.54
C PHE A 4 4.36 -2.17 9.95
N ILE A 5 3.85 -1.13 10.59
CA ILE A 5 3.26 -1.22 11.93
C ILE A 5 1.80 -0.76 11.86
N THR A 6 0.95 -1.44 12.61
CA THR A 6 -0.46 -1.08 12.75
C THR A 6 -0.68 -0.53 14.15
N PHE A 7 -1.34 0.63 14.23
CA PHE A 7 -1.71 1.24 15.50
C PHE A 7 -3.13 0.82 15.88
N VAL A 8 -3.34 0.55 17.16
CA VAL A 8 -4.68 0.24 17.70
C VAL A 8 -5.60 1.45 17.57
N TYR A 9 -5.07 2.65 17.80
CA TYR A 9 -5.83 3.90 17.74
C TYR A 9 -5.41 4.75 16.54
N PRO A 10 -6.34 5.14 15.66
CA PRO A 10 -6.03 5.96 14.49
C PRO A 10 -5.57 7.38 14.87
N GLU A 11 -5.97 7.89 16.03
CA GLU A 11 -5.56 9.19 16.57
C GLU A 11 -4.04 9.24 16.79
N THR A 12 -3.47 8.16 17.33
CA THR A 12 -2.02 8.04 17.52
C THR A 12 -1.26 8.15 16.21
N MET A 13 -1.77 7.49 15.16
CA MET A 13 -1.15 7.55 13.83
C MET A 13 -1.23 8.97 13.24
N LYS A 14 -2.34 9.69 13.43
CA LYS A 14 -2.47 11.09 13.00
C LYS A 14 -1.47 12.01 13.70
N LEU A 15 -1.31 11.87 15.01
CA LEU A 15 -0.35 12.67 15.78
C LEU A 15 1.09 12.42 15.33
N ILE A 16 1.46 11.16 15.09
CA ILE A 16 2.79 10.80 14.60
C ILE A 16 3.03 11.41 13.21
N LEU A 17 2.10 11.26 12.28
CA LEU A 17 2.24 11.79 10.92
C LEU A 17 2.28 13.32 10.86
N ALA A 18 1.65 14.02 11.81
CA ALA A 18 1.62 15.48 11.86
C ALA A 18 3.00 16.10 12.17
N ILE A 19 3.90 15.35 12.83
CA ILE A 19 5.29 15.79 13.11
C ILE A 19 6.09 15.88 11.81
N GLY A 20 5.68 15.14 10.78
CA GLY A 20 6.36 15.05 9.49
C GLY A 20 7.03 13.70 9.31
N ASN A 21 7.93 13.61 8.33
CA ASN A 21 8.46 12.31 7.92
C ASN A 21 9.61 11.78 8.78
N THR A 22 10.27 12.63 9.58
CA THR A 22 11.50 12.27 10.30
C THR A 22 11.23 12.08 11.78
N HIS A 23 11.63 10.93 12.32
CA HIS A 23 11.53 10.61 13.74
C HIS A 23 12.85 10.06 14.26
N PHE A 24 13.05 10.14 15.58
CA PHE A 24 14.17 9.52 16.27
C PHE A 24 13.65 8.47 17.25
N ILE A 25 14.18 7.24 17.16
CA ILE A 25 13.88 6.14 18.08
C ILE A 25 15.22 5.57 18.53
N CYS A 26 15.48 5.59 19.85
CA CYS A 26 16.77 5.16 20.41
C CYS A 26 17.96 5.80 19.66
N ASP A 27 17.90 7.12 19.46
CA ASP A 27 18.86 7.94 18.69
C ASP A 27 19.02 7.60 17.19
N ALA A 28 18.27 6.63 16.67
CA ALA A 28 18.25 6.30 15.26
C ALA A 28 17.22 7.16 14.50
N ARG A 29 17.65 7.77 13.39
CA ARG A 29 16.78 8.49 12.47
C ARG A 29 15.98 7.52 11.61
N VAL A 30 14.67 7.58 11.69
CA VAL A 30 13.74 6.77 10.89
C VAL A 30 12.80 7.65 10.08
N LEU A 31 12.37 7.13 8.93
CA LEU A 31 11.39 7.76 8.08
C LEU A 31 10.02 7.11 8.29
N VAL A 32 9.02 7.92 8.63
CA VAL A 32 7.64 7.48 8.78
C VAL A 32 6.80 8.10 7.67
N LYS A 33 5.97 7.28 7.04
CA LYS A 33 5.01 7.69 6.02
C LYS A 33 3.72 6.88 6.16
N PRO A 34 2.57 7.42 5.71
CA PRO A 34 1.34 6.63 5.64
C PRO A 34 1.57 5.39 4.78
N TYR A 35 1.06 4.25 5.25
CA TYR A 35 1.04 3.06 4.41
C TYR A 35 0.10 3.30 3.22
N LYS A 36 0.61 3.08 2.00
CA LYS A 36 -0.19 3.11 0.79
C LYS A 36 -0.40 1.68 0.34
N GLU A 37 -1.63 1.19 0.44
CA GLU A 37 -1.98 -0.10 -0.14
C GLU A 37 -1.59 -0.11 -1.62
N LYS A 38 -0.75 -1.08 -1.99
CA LYS A 38 -0.48 -1.35 -3.40
C LYS A 38 -1.80 -1.79 -4.01
N GLY A 39 -2.32 -1.00 -4.95
CA GLY A 39 -3.62 -1.26 -5.58
C GLY A 39 -3.77 -2.73 -5.97
N LYS A 40 -4.93 -3.32 -5.65
CA LYS A 40 -5.26 -4.69 -6.03
C LYS A 40 -5.05 -4.80 -7.54
N ARG A 41 -4.01 -5.53 -7.97
CA ARG A 41 -3.90 -5.93 -9.37
C ARG A 41 -5.07 -6.87 -9.59
N SER A 42 -6.15 -6.38 -10.20
CA SER A 42 -7.22 -7.24 -10.67
C SER A 42 -6.59 -8.23 -11.64
N MET A 43 -6.38 -9.46 -11.21
CA MET A 43 -6.17 -10.58 -12.12
C MET A 43 -7.48 -10.81 -12.86
N THR A 44 -7.78 -9.95 -13.83
CA THR A 44 -8.63 -10.35 -14.95
C THR A 44 -7.77 -11.29 -15.79
N SER A 45 -7.99 -12.60 -15.62
CA SER A 45 -7.48 -13.58 -16.58
C SER A 45 -7.93 -13.11 -17.96
N ALA A 46 -7.00 -12.95 -18.89
CA ALA A 46 -7.34 -12.81 -20.29
C ALA A 46 -8.12 -14.07 -20.69
N ARG A 47 -9.45 -13.99 -20.68
CA ARG A 47 -10.32 -14.90 -21.43
C ARG A 47 -10.01 -14.59 -22.89
N SER A 48 -9.06 -15.32 -23.45
CA SER A 48 -8.91 -15.43 -24.89
C SER A 48 -10.21 -16.03 -25.41
N SER A 49 -11.11 -15.18 -25.90
CA SER A 49 -12.32 -15.61 -26.59
C SER A 49 -11.91 -16.29 -27.88
N ASN A 50 -11.80 -17.61 -27.82
CA ASN A 50 -11.78 -18.47 -28.98
C ASN A 50 -13.25 -18.74 -29.34
N ASN A 51 -13.77 -18.10 -30.38
CA ASN A 51 -15.04 -18.47 -31.01
C ASN A 51 -14.93 -18.35 -32.53
N ASN A 52 -14.77 -19.52 -33.13
CA ASN A 52 -14.81 -19.82 -34.56
C ASN A 52 -16.15 -19.42 -35.22
N ARG A 53 -16.12 -19.40 -36.57
CA ARG A 53 -17.19 -19.71 -37.54
C ARG A 53 -18.02 -18.58 -38.20
N LEU A 54 -17.88 -18.57 -39.54
CA LEU A 54 -18.88 -18.32 -40.60
C LEU A 54 -19.35 -16.87 -40.82
N ARG A 55 -18.61 -16.15 -41.67
CA ARG A 55 -19.23 -15.25 -42.65
C ARG A 55 -19.17 -15.97 -43.99
N GLY A 56 -20.34 -16.13 -44.62
CA GLY A 56 -20.50 -16.71 -45.94
C GLY A 56 -20.05 -15.79 -47.06
#